data_AF-A0A961S2B9-F1
#
_entry.id   AF-A0A961S2B9-F1
#
_cell.length_a   1.000
_cell.length_b   1.000
_cell.length_c   1.000
_cell.angle_alpha   90.00
_cell.angle_beta   90.00
_cell.angle_gamma   90.00
#
_symmetry.space_group_name_H-M   'P 1'
#
loop_
_entity.id
_entity.type
_entity.pdbx_description
1 polymer ?
#
loop_
_entity_poly.entity_id
_entity_poly.type
_entity_poly.pdbx_seq_one_letter_code
_entity_poly.pdbx_strand_id
1 'polypeptide(L)' 'MKFLKKNGNPMPKFFGELAGEAKSGKMDRREFLAMASAFGASAATAYSMIDMTLPTPAFAQEGKKGGV' A
#
# COMPACT_ATOMS: atom_id res chain seq x y z
N MET A 1 -0.26 0.44 -16.94
CA MET A 1 -0.38 1.79 -16.33
C MET A 1 0.98 2.24 -15.82
N LYS A 2 1.30 3.54 -15.89
CA LYS A 2 2.55 4.09 -15.34
C LYS A 2 2.27 4.59 -13.93
N PHE A 3 2.73 3.85 -12.92
CA PHE A 3 2.61 4.26 -11.53
C PHE A 3 3.68 5.30 -11.19
N LEU A 4 3.30 6.30 -10.39
CA LEU A 4 4.19 7.37 -9.96
C LEU A 4 4.39 7.31 -8.45
N LYS A 5 5.59 7.69 -8.03
CA LYS A 5 5.95 8.00 -6.65
C LYS A 5 5.20 9.26 -6.20
N LYS A 6 5.19 9.50 -4.89
CA LYS A 6 4.64 10.72 -4.28
C LYS A 6 5.25 12.01 -4.86
N ASN A 7 6.50 11.96 -5.33
CA ASN A 7 7.19 13.10 -5.94
C ASN A 7 7.00 13.22 -7.47
N GLY A 8 6.04 12.50 -8.06
CA GLY A 8 5.73 12.58 -9.49
C GLY A 8 6.68 11.80 -10.41
N ASN A 9 7.79 11.29 -9.89
CA ASN A 9 8.71 10.44 -10.63
C ASN A 9 8.11 9.05 -10.87
N PRO A 10 8.47 8.36 -11.97
CA PRO A 10 8.00 7.00 -12.22
C PRO A 10 8.46 6.02 -11.14
N MET A 11 7.58 5.06 -10.83
CA MET A 11 7.94 3.87 -10.07
C MET A 11 8.84 2.95 -10.91
N PRO A 12 9.81 2.26 -10.29
CA PRO A 12 10.63 1.27 -11.00
C PRO A 12 9.78 0.18 -11.64
N LYS A 13 10.18 -0.31 -12.81
CA LYS A 13 9.40 -1.28 -13.60
C LYS A 13 9.19 -2.62 -12.89
N PHE A 14 10.17 -3.07 -12.09
CA PHE A 14 10.09 -4.35 -11.36
C PHE A 14 8.96 -4.40 -10.33
N PHE A 15 8.42 -3.24 -9.89
CA PHE A 15 7.23 -3.22 -9.03
C PHE A 15 5.99 -3.79 -9.71
N GLY A 16 5.95 -3.85 -11.05
CA GLY A 16 4.89 -4.54 -11.77
C GLY A 16 4.92 -6.05 -11.55
N GLU A 17 6.12 -6.65 -11.55
CA GLU A 17 6.32 -8.08 -11.28
C GLU A 17 6.02 -8.39 -9.81
N LEU A 18 6.56 -7.60 -8.87
CA LEU A 18 6.27 -7.74 -7.45
C LEU A 18 4.78 -7.58 -7.12
N ALA A 19 4.09 -6.66 -7.80
CA ALA A 19 2.64 -6.53 -7.64
C ALA A 19 1.91 -7.78 -8.14
N GLY A 20 2.38 -8.40 -9.23
CA GLY A 20 1.88 -9.68 -9.71
C GLY A 20 2.10 -10.82 -8.69
N GLU A 21 3.28 -10.86 -8.07
CA GLU A 21 3.59 -11.83 -7.02
C GLU A 21 2.69 -11.65 -5.80
N ALA A 22 2.49 -10.41 -5.35
CA ALA A 22 1.60 -10.07 -4.24
C ALA A 22 0.13 -10.42 -4.53
N LYS A 23 -0.33 -10.22 -5.78
CA LYS A 23 -1.67 -10.64 -6.24
C LYS A 23 -1.81 -12.16 -6.28
N SER A 24 -0.76 -12.86 -6.70
CA SER A 24 -0.75 -14.34 -6.78
C SER A 24 -0.55 -15.03 -5.43
N GLY A 25 -0.34 -14.28 -4.35
CA GLY A 25 -0.09 -14.80 -3.01
C GLY A 25 1.32 -15.36 -2.79
N LYS A 26 2.25 -15.15 -3.73
CA LYS A 26 3.67 -15.54 -3.59
C LYS A 26 4.47 -14.57 -2.72
N MET A 27 3.98 -13.33 -2.60
CA MET A 27 4.54 -12.29 -1.76
C MET A 27 3.46 -11.79 -0.79
N ASP A 28 3.84 -11.52 0.45
CA ASP A 28 2.91 -10.97 1.41
C ASP A 28 2.53 -9.53 1.08
N ARG A 29 1.24 -9.22 1.18
CA ARG A 29 0.70 -7.89 0.83
C ARG A 29 1.34 -6.78 1.67
N ARG A 30 1.57 -7.05 2.95
CA ARG A 30 2.19 -6.09 3.87
C ARG A 30 3.64 -5.81 3.49
N GLU A 31 4.37 -6.83 3.05
CA GLU A 31 5.75 -6.70 2.59
C GLU A 31 5.81 -5.85 1.32
N PHE A 32 4.92 -6.11 0.36
CA PHE A 32 4.80 -5.31 -0.85
C PHE A 32 4.51 -3.84 -0.52
N LEU A 33 3.53 -3.59 0.35
CA LEU A 33 3.16 -2.23 0.75
C LEU A 33 4.30 -1.52 1.49
N ALA A 34 5.05 -2.23 2.33
CA ALA A 34 6.21 -1.67 3.02
C ALA A 34 7.32 -1.30 2.03
N MET A 35 7.65 -2.20 1.10
CA MET A 35 8.63 -1.93 0.04
C MET A 35 8.20 -0.79 -0.87
N ALA A 36 6.94 -0.78 -1.32
CA ALA A 36 6.40 0.30 -2.14
C ALA A 36 6.49 1.64 -1.41
N SER A 37 6.16 1.67 -0.12
CA SER A 37 6.25 2.87 0.72
C SER A 37 7.70 3.36 0.88
N ALA A 38 8.65 2.44 1.10
CA ALA A 38 10.07 2.76 1.18
C ALA A 38 10.61 3.38 -0.13
N PHE A 39 10.10 2.91 -1.28
CA PHE A 39 10.42 3.48 -2.59
C PHE A 39 9.65 4.77 -2.92
N GLY A 40 8.82 5.26 -2.01
CA GLY A 40 8.09 6.51 -2.15
C GLY A 40 6.78 6.40 -2.92
N ALA A 41 6.21 5.19 -3.05
CA ALA A 41 4.84 5.05 -3.51
C ALA A 41 3.88 5.67 -2.48
N SER A 42 2.88 6.42 -2.96
CA SER A 42 1.78 6.83 -2.10
C SER A 42 0.93 5.60 -1.74
N ALA A 43 0.14 5.68 -0.67
CA ALA A 43 -0.81 4.62 -0.34
C ALA A 43 -1.71 4.32 -1.55
N ALA A 44 -2.34 5.32 -2.16
CA ALA A 44 -3.18 5.12 -3.34
C ALA A 44 -2.45 4.42 -4.50
N THR A 45 -1.17 4.77 -4.73
CA THR A 45 -0.34 4.10 -5.74
C THR A 45 -0.09 2.63 -5.37
N ALA A 46 0.33 2.34 -4.14
CA ALA A 46 0.68 0.98 -3.73
C ALA A 46 -0.55 0.06 -3.75
N TYR A 47 -1.70 0.53 -3.25
CA TYR A 47 -2.95 -0.24 -3.27
C TYR A 47 -3.48 -0.47 -4.69
N SER A 48 -3.39 0.53 -5.58
CA SER A 48 -3.76 0.35 -6.99
C SER A 48 -2.85 -0.59 -7.77
N MET A 49 -1.57 -0.72 -7.40
CA MET A 49 -0.68 -1.72 -8.01
C MET A 49 -1.15 -3.15 -7.78
N ILE A 50 -1.68 -3.43 -6.59
CA ILE A 50 -2.14 -4.78 -6.18
C ILE A 50 -3.65 -4.98 -6.32
N ASP A 51 -4.34 -4.12 -7.06
CA ASP A 51 -5.82 -4.14 -7.23
C ASP A 51 -6.58 -4.23 -5.90
N MET A 52 -6.05 -3.59 -4.85
CA MET A 52 -6.67 -3.57 -3.54
C MET A 52 -7.37 -2.26 -3.26
N THR A 53 -8.49 -2.36 -2.56
CA THR A 53 -9.16 -1.20 -1.99
C THR A 53 -8.29 -0.64 -0.87
N LEU A 54 -8.13 0.69 -0.86
CA LEU A 54 -7.51 1.38 0.26
C LEU A 54 -8.31 1.06 1.52
N PRO A 55 -7.67 0.57 2.60
CA PRO A 55 -8.37 0.39 3.86
C PRO A 55 -8.91 1.74 4.30
N THR A 56 -10.18 1.74 4.71
CA THR A 56 -10.77 2.92 5.33
C THR A 56 -9.94 3.27 6.57
N PRO A 57 -9.62 4.55 6.80
CA PRO A 57 -8.97 4.96 8.03
C PRO A 57 -9.80 4.44 9.21
N ALA A 58 -9.21 3.57 10.03
CA ALA A 58 -9.79 3.23 11.31
C ALA A 58 -9.66 4.48 12.19
N PHE A 59 -10.72 5.29 12.26
CA PHE A 59 -10.83 6.30 13.29
C PHE A 59 -10.82 5.54 14.62
N ALA A 60 -9.73 5.68 15.38
CA ALA A 60 -9.69 5.15 16.74
C ALA A 60 -10.87 5.79 17.49
N GLN A 61 -11.86 4.98 17.82
CA GLN A 61 -12.98 5.42 18.65
C GLN A 61 -12.37 5.87 19.98
N GLU A 62 -12.46 7.15 20.30
CA GLU A 62 -11.96 7.72 21.55
C GLU A 62 -12.38 6.79 22.69
N GLY A 63 -11.38 6.14 23.32
CA GLY A 63 -11.63 5.14 24.34
C GLY A 63 -12.49 5.77 25.43
N LYS A 64 -13.72 5.26 25.61
CA LYS A 64 -14.60 5.73 26.68
C LYS A 64 -13.89 5.42 28.01
N LYS A 65 -13.41 6.46 28.70
CA LYS A 65 -12.75 6.31 30.01
C LYS A 65 -13.79 5.79 31.00
N GLY A 66 -13.76 4.50 31.28
CA GLY A 66 -14.55 3.85 32.33
C GLY A 66 -13.73 3.72 33.61
N GLY A 67 -14.28 4.21 34.72
CA GLY A 67 -13.81 4.00 36.08
C GLY A 67 -14.96 4.37 37.01
N VAL A 68 -15.31 3.45 37.92
CA VAL A 68 -16.53 3.40 38.77
C VAL A 68 -16.88 4.70 39.46
#